data_AF-A0A970JXW0-F1
#
_entry.id   AF-A0A970JXW0-F1
#
_cell.length_a   1.000
_cell.length_b   1.000
_cell.length_c   1.000
_cell.angle_alpha   90.00
_cell.angle_beta   90.00
_cell.angle_gamma   90.00
#
_symmetry.space_group_name_H-M   'P 1'
#
loop_
_entity.id
_entity.type
_entity.pdbx_description
1 polymer ?
#
loop_
_entity_poly.entity_id
_entity_poly.type
_entity_poly.pdbx_seq_one_letter_code
_entity_poly.pdbx_strand_id
1 'polypeptide(L)'
;MSTKNEKTKDKRKKNRGVGLKRLALFLLIMILTASVAIYAFFDINPAEVFSEGINDIYNRIISKSKKELTQKIKFIASYNTDTPVHMTAVSGNLAVVDKSSVRIYDAEGVEKSYIPVALNKPFIQSYKKNLLVADTDGRYLAVINDGKILWQKNLDEDIVFADISDSWILIITKSREAGYKRTIRAWTIDGQEVAYRNISNYYPVSAWHYPEFDKSTFVISGIDVSGLEVSGFFDLLDLTMNQKASIRGENEVVAKGVPVNGNLMLYGEKSLVVIDNLLRTVYEKRFEEPAIMAANVINNKYPVVAYIDTGVLNRENRYITNIEILSPDASAKHSFTVNGQVTSIASSGRTAALITGHEILFIDQNGQIIDSYTAQSEIKSISFAGEDTCYVMAGGVIERIKIKAASKILDIF
;
A
#
# COMPACT_ATOMS: atom_id res chain seq x y z
N MET A 1 55.36 83.40 25.41
CA MET A 1 54.39 83.91 26.42
C MET A 1 53.34 82.81 26.61
N SER A 2 53.44 81.99 27.66
CA SER A 2 52.56 82.01 28.87
C SER A 2 51.06 82.06 28.49
N THR A 3 50.16 81.14 28.85
CA THR A 3 49.99 80.34 30.08
C THR A 3 48.92 79.23 29.90
N LYS A 4 49.14 78.09 30.59
CA LYS A 4 48.20 77.12 31.22
C LYS A 4 46.69 77.45 31.27
N ASN A 5 45.80 76.48 31.00
CA ASN A 5 45.19 75.53 31.99
C ASN A 5 43.92 74.81 31.48
N GLU A 6 43.99 73.47 31.48
CA GLU A 6 43.04 72.47 32.01
C GLU A 6 41.51 72.73 32.13
N LYS A 7 40.74 71.88 31.42
CA LYS A 7 39.63 70.97 31.87
C LYS A 7 38.34 71.08 31.06
N THR A 8 38.00 69.96 30.41
CA THR A 8 36.66 69.34 30.55
C THR A 8 36.72 67.85 30.17
N LYS A 9 36.72 67.00 31.20
CA LYS A 9 36.15 65.65 31.14
C LYS A 9 34.64 65.80 30.90
N ASP A 10 34.03 65.05 29.99
CA ASP A 10 33.00 64.04 30.28
C ASP A 10 32.40 63.40 29.00
N LYS A 11 31.91 62.16 29.16
CA LYS A 11 31.01 61.38 28.28
C LYS A 11 31.60 60.55 27.13
N ARG A 12 32.28 59.45 27.50
CA ARG A 12 32.20 58.18 26.76
C ARG A 12 32.05 56.99 27.70
N LYS A 13 30.82 56.76 28.19
CA LYS A 13 30.39 55.46 28.74
C LYS A 13 28.87 55.33 28.63
N LYS A 14 28.37 54.72 27.54
CA LYS A 14 27.14 53.92 27.50
C LYS A 14 26.87 53.42 26.07
N ASN A 15 26.99 52.09 25.88
CA ASN A 15 26.14 51.25 25.00
C ASN A 15 26.68 49.81 24.80
N ARG A 16 27.32 49.21 25.80
CA ARG A 16 27.65 47.75 25.78
C ARG A 16 26.58 46.85 26.45
N GLY A 17 25.53 47.42 27.04
CA GLY A 17 24.55 46.68 27.85
C GLY A 17 23.27 46.21 27.14
N VAL A 18 23.00 46.69 25.92
CA VAL A 18 21.72 46.40 25.22
C VAL A 18 21.76 45.07 24.47
N GLY A 19 22.92 44.71 23.88
CA GLY A 19 23.08 43.44 23.15
C GLY A 19 23.03 42.20 24.06
N LEU A 20 23.67 42.27 25.24
CA LEU A 20 23.71 41.15 26.18
C LEU A 20 22.33 40.83 26.77
N LYS A 21 21.52 41.87 27.06
CA LYS A 21 20.14 41.69 27.54
C LYS A 21 19.22 41.07 26.49
N ARG A 22 19.38 41.46 25.22
CA ARG A 22 18.62 40.86 24.10
C ARG A 22 19.02 39.40 23.86
N LEU A 23 20.30 39.09 23.97
CA LEU A 23 20.79 37.70 23.87
C LEU A 23 20.26 36.84 25.03
N ALA A 24 20.30 37.36 26.26
CA ALA A 24 19.75 36.66 27.42
C ALA A 24 18.24 36.40 27.28
N LEU A 25 17.49 37.39 26.79
CA LEU A 25 16.06 37.24 26.51
C LEU A 25 15.79 36.19 25.42
N PHE A 26 16.58 36.19 24.35
CA PHE A 26 16.46 35.19 23.28
C PHE A 26 16.74 33.77 23.79
N LEU A 27 17.80 33.59 24.59
CA LEU A 27 18.13 32.29 25.19
C LEU A 27 17.04 31.82 26.16
N LEU A 28 16.47 32.73 26.96
CA LEU A 28 15.37 32.41 27.87
C LEU A 28 14.13 31.92 27.10
N ILE A 29 13.76 32.62 26.02
CA ILE A 29 12.64 32.22 25.16
C ILE A 29 12.91 30.85 24.53
N MET A 30 14.12 30.62 24.02
CA MET A 30 14.52 29.33 23.44
C MET A 30 14.39 28.20 24.47
N ILE A 31 14.88 28.40 25.70
CA ILE A 31 14.78 27.41 26.78
C ILE A 31 13.31 27.14 27.13
N LEU A 32 12.47 28.18 27.23
CA LEU A 32 11.04 28.01 27.51
C LEU A 32 10.33 27.23 26.40
N THR A 33 10.60 27.53 25.13
CA THR A 33 10.03 26.80 24.00
C THR A 33 10.49 25.34 23.95
N ALA A 34 11.77 25.08 24.25
CA ALA A 34 12.31 23.72 24.32
C ALA A 34 11.68 22.94 25.48
N SER A 35 11.50 23.55 26.65
CA SER A 35 10.84 22.96 27.80
C SER A 35 9.39 22.57 27.51
N VAL A 36 8.62 23.46 26.84
CA VAL A 36 7.24 23.17 26.44
C VAL A 36 7.20 22.04 25.42
N ALA A 37 8.10 22.02 24.44
CA ALA A 37 8.19 20.94 23.47
C ALA A 37 8.56 19.61 24.13
N ILE A 38 9.54 19.60 25.04
CA ILE A 38 9.95 18.39 25.78
C ILE A 38 8.78 17.82 26.57
N TYR A 39 8.05 18.67 27.28
CA TYR A 39 6.87 18.25 28.03
C TYR A 39 5.76 17.73 27.11
N ALA A 40 5.40 18.48 26.06
CA ALA A 40 4.29 18.13 25.16
C ALA A 40 4.53 16.87 24.33
N PHE A 41 5.76 16.64 23.86
CA PHE A 41 6.08 15.49 22.99
C PHE A 41 6.58 14.26 23.75
N PHE A 42 7.26 14.44 24.88
CA PHE A 42 7.88 13.31 25.59
C PHE A 42 7.26 13.01 26.95
N ASP A 43 6.36 13.87 27.45
CA ASP A 43 5.75 13.77 28.78
C ASP A 43 6.80 13.74 29.90
N ILE A 44 7.87 14.52 29.71
CA ILE A 44 9.00 14.68 30.65
C ILE A 44 8.89 16.05 31.29
N ASN A 45 8.88 16.11 32.62
CA ASN A 45 8.92 17.39 33.33
C ASN A 45 10.27 18.08 33.09
N PRO A 46 10.31 19.32 32.57
CA PRO A 46 11.55 20.04 32.30
C PRO A 46 12.43 20.22 33.54
N ALA A 47 11.84 20.23 34.74
CA ALA A 47 12.60 20.29 36.00
C ALA A 47 13.42 19.02 36.26
N GLU A 48 12.94 17.84 35.81
CA GLU A 48 13.69 16.57 35.89
C GLU A 48 14.98 16.64 35.05
N VAL A 49 15.00 17.47 33.99
CA VAL A 49 16.18 17.69 33.14
C VAL A 49 17.35 18.31 33.86
N PHE A 50 17.07 19.18 34.81
CA PHE A 50 18.09 19.82 35.62
C PHE A 50 18.58 18.93 36.77
N SER A 51 17.76 17.97 37.23
CA SER A 51 18.11 17.07 38.34
C SER A 51 18.76 15.75 37.91
N GLU A 52 18.28 15.14 36.82
CA GLU A 52 18.73 13.83 36.32
C GLU A 52 19.88 13.96 35.31
N GLY A 53 20.07 15.14 34.72
CA GLY A 53 21.11 15.40 33.74
C GLY A 53 20.76 14.89 32.33
N ILE A 54 21.41 15.50 31.33
CA ILE A 54 21.06 15.33 29.91
C ILE A 54 21.28 13.89 29.42
N ASN A 55 22.24 13.16 29.98
CA ASN A 55 22.57 11.79 29.55
C ASN A 55 21.49 10.76 29.94
N ASP A 56 20.89 10.88 31.12
CA ASP A 56 19.84 9.96 31.57
C ASP A 56 18.52 10.21 30.85
N ILE A 57 18.23 11.47 30.51
CA ILE A 57 17.10 11.81 29.64
C ILE A 57 17.32 11.37 28.21
N TYR A 58 18.54 11.51 27.68
CA TYR A 58 18.86 10.96 26.36
C TYR A 58 18.63 9.46 26.32
N ASN A 59 19.05 8.72 27.35
CA ASN A 59 18.80 7.30 27.49
C ASN A 59 17.31 6.96 27.68
N ARG A 60 16.54 7.80 28.38
CA ARG A 60 15.09 7.64 28.58
C ARG A 60 14.30 7.95 27.31
N ILE A 61 14.67 8.98 26.55
CA ILE A 61 14.10 9.31 25.25
C ILE A 61 14.43 8.23 24.23
N ILE A 62 15.68 7.77 24.17
CA ILE A 62 16.07 6.65 23.31
C ILE A 62 15.38 5.37 23.74
N SER A 63 15.28 5.06 25.03
CA SER A 63 14.62 3.83 25.47
C SER A 63 13.10 3.88 25.31
N LYS A 64 12.45 5.04 25.43
CA LYS A 64 11.03 5.25 25.13
C LYS A 64 10.78 5.15 23.62
N SER A 65 11.59 5.82 22.80
CA SER A 65 11.57 5.69 21.34
C SER A 65 11.85 4.26 20.88
N LYS A 66 12.82 3.57 21.49
CA LYS A 66 13.15 2.17 21.21
C LYS A 66 12.04 1.22 21.69
N LYS A 67 11.36 1.52 22.79
CA LYS A 67 10.17 0.77 23.27
C LYS A 67 8.98 0.94 22.32
N GLU A 68 8.72 2.15 21.84
CA GLU A 68 7.67 2.44 20.84
C GLU A 68 7.98 1.77 19.49
N LEU A 69 9.25 1.75 19.08
CA LEU A 69 9.73 1.02 17.89
C LEU A 69 9.65 -0.51 18.03
N THR A 70 9.53 -1.06 19.24
CA THR A 70 9.42 -2.51 19.50
C THR A 70 8.00 -3.01 19.73
N GLN A 71 7.00 -2.12 19.80
CA GLN A 71 5.62 -2.54 20.03
C GLN A 71 5.13 -3.34 18.82
N LYS A 72 4.73 -4.60 19.06
CA LYS A 72 4.24 -5.50 18.01
C LYS A 72 3.03 -4.92 17.28
N ILE A 73 2.10 -4.33 18.02
CA ILE A 73 0.85 -3.78 17.49
C ILE A 73 0.73 -2.33 17.96
N LYS A 74 0.58 -1.38 17.04
CA LYS A 74 0.44 0.04 17.32
C LYS A 74 -0.84 0.56 16.68
N PHE A 75 -1.71 1.18 17.48
CA PHE A 75 -2.87 1.91 16.95
C PHE A 75 -2.41 3.11 16.12
N ILE A 76 -2.98 3.29 14.94
CA ILE A 76 -2.65 4.37 14.01
C ILE A 76 -3.79 5.38 13.93
N ALA A 77 -4.99 4.92 13.57
CA ALA A 77 -6.15 5.78 13.39
C ALA A 77 -7.45 4.97 13.50
N SER A 78 -8.56 5.68 13.66
CA SER A 78 -9.91 5.11 13.61
C SER A 78 -10.79 5.97 12.71
N TYR A 79 -11.64 5.30 11.94
CA TYR A 79 -12.55 5.90 10.97
C TYR A 79 -13.97 5.38 11.18
N ASN A 80 -14.96 6.21 10.82
CA ASN A 80 -16.33 5.75 10.74
C ASN A 80 -16.52 4.84 9.52
N THR A 81 -16.99 3.61 9.77
CA THR A 81 -17.27 2.59 8.75
C THR A 81 -18.59 2.77 8.01
N ASP A 82 -19.43 3.73 8.40
CA ASP A 82 -20.66 4.09 7.66
C ASP A 82 -20.35 4.58 6.24
N THR A 83 -19.11 5.02 6.01
CA THR A 83 -18.61 5.41 4.70
C THR A 83 -17.44 4.53 4.28
N PRO A 84 -17.27 4.26 2.96
CA PRO A 84 -16.10 3.52 2.48
C PRO A 84 -14.80 4.23 2.86
N VAL A 85 -13.85 3.46 3.38
CA VAL A 85 -12.49 3.89 3.71
C VAL A 85 -11.53 2.89 3.10
N HIS A 86 -10.53 3.39 2.39
CA HIS A 86 -9.50 2.57 1.76
C HIS A 86 -8.13 3.01 2.23
N MET A 87 -7.18 2.07 2.26
CA MET A 87 -5.82 2.36 2.69
C MET A 87 -4.79 1.67 1.80
N THR A 88 -3.61 2.26 1.74
CA THR A 88 -2.43 1.65 1.12
C THR A 88 -1.16 2.18 1.78
N ALA A 89 -0.10 1.38 1.79
CA ALA A 89 1.21 1.83 2.20
C ALA A 89 1.88 2.62 1.08
N VAL A 90 2.60 3.68 1.43
CA VAL A 90 3.39 4.48 0.49
C VAL A 90 4.66 4.96 1.16
N SER A 91 5.82 4.65 0.58
CA SER A 91 7.13 5.07 1.14
C SER A 91 7.30 4.75 2.63
N GLY A 92 6.81 3.58 3.09
CA GLY A 92 6.85 3.16 4.51
C GLY A 92 5.75 3.75 5.41
N ASN A 93 5.03 4.75 4.94
CA ASN A 93 3.90 5.39 5.63
C ASN A 93 2.58 4.71 5.24
N LEU A 94 1.51 5.04 5.97
CA LEU A 94 0.14 4.67 5.66
C LEU A 94 -0.58 5.85 5.01
N ALA A 95 -1.17 5.64 3.84
CA ALA A 95 -2.15 6.56 3.26
C ALA A 95 -3.56 5.99 3.44
N VAL A 96 -4.48 6.83 3.88
CA VAL A 96 -5.90 6.50 4.06
C VAL A 96 -6.74 7.51 3.29
N VAL A 97 -7.74 7.03 2.57
CA VAL A 97 -8.72 7.87 1.88
C VAL A 97 -10.13 7.56 2.38
N ASP A 98 -10.89 8.61 2.64
CA ASP A 98 -12.33 8.59 2.84
C ASP A 98 -13.01 9.56 1.87
N LYS A 99 -14.32 9.77 2.02
CA LYS A 99 -15.10 10.66 1.13
C LYS A 99 -14.63 12.13 1.15
N SER A 100 -13.92 12.54 2.19
CA SER A 100 -13.61 13.94 2.50
C SER A 100 -12.12 14.27 2.54
N SER A 101 -11.26 13.27 2.71
CA SER A 101 -9.84 13.50 2.90
C SER A 101 -8.97 12.34 2.46
N VAL A 102 -7.75 12.69 2.07
CA VAL A 102 -6.60 11.78 2.00
C VAL A 102 -5.67 12.18 3.13
N ARG A 103 -5.30 11.22 3.97
CA ARG A 103 -4.43 11.42 5.13
C ARG A 103 -3.24 10.48 5.06
N ILE A 104 -2.06 10.98 5.43
CA ILE A 104 -0.83 10.17 5.47
C ILE A 104 -0.33 10.13 6.91
N TYR A 105 -0.11 8.93 7.45
CA TYR A 105 0.42 8.69 8.78
C TYR A 105 1.77 8.00 8.70
N ASP A 106 2.70 8.35 9.59
CA ASP A 106 3.89 7.52 9.78
C ASP A 106 3.58 6.26 10.60
N ALA A 107 4.59 5.40 10.75
CA ALA A 107 4.48 4.15 11.48
C ALA A 107 4.13 4.33 12.97
N GLU A 108 4.34 5.52 13.53
CA GLU A 108 4.01 5.84 14.93
C GLU A 108 2.58 6.42 15.10
N GLY A 109 1.87 6.62 13.99
CA GLY A 109 0.52 7.18 13.97
C GLY A 109 0.47 8.70 13.89
N VAL A 110 1.60 9.36 13.61
CA VAL A 110 1.63 10.82 13.44
C VAL A 110 1.15 11.17 12.03
N GLU A 111 0.08 11.97 11.95
CA GLU A 111 -0.41 12.53 10.68
C GLU A 111 0.66 13.47 10.08
N LYS A 112 1.19 13.11 8.92
CA LYS A 112 2.16 13.90 8.14
C LYS A 112 1.49 14.81 7.14
N SER A 113 0.29 14.46 6.67
CA SER A 113 -0.40 15.21 5.62
C SER A 113 -1.90 15.03 5.69
N TYR A 114 -2.61 16.09 5.35
CA TYR A 114 -4.07 16.14 5.22
C TYR A 114 -4.41 16.86 3.91
N ILE A 115 -5.13 16.19 3.02
CA ILE A 115 -5.51 16.71 1.71
C ILE A 115 -7.03 16.61 1.60
N PRO A 116 -7.77 17.74 1.56
CA PRO A 116 -9.22 17.71 1.43
C PRO A 116 -9.63 17.30 0.02
N VAL A 117 -10.60 16.39 -0.08
CA VAL A 117 -11.20 15.91 -1.33
C VAL A 117 -12.71 15.76 -1.15
N ALA A 118 -13.43 15.58 -2.25
CA ALA A 118 -14.86 15.27 -2.21
C ALA A 118 -15.14 14.10 -3.14
N LEU A 119 -15.25 12.91 -2.57
CA LEU A 119 -15.38 11.63 -3.27
C LEU A 119 -16.68 10.93 -2.87
N ASN A 120 -17.33 10.26 -3.83
CA ASN A 120 -18.52 9.45 -3.59
C ASN A 120 -18.14 8.01 -3.19
N LYS A 121 -17.25 7.38 -3.96
CA LYS A 121 -16.67 6.06 -3.69
C LYS A 121 -15.15 6.16 -3.76
N PRO A 122 -14.50 6.56 -2.65
CA PRO A 122 -13.07 6.80 -2.61
C PRO A 122 -12.31 5.52 -2.95
N PHE A 123 -11.22 5.68 -3.71
CA PHE A 123 -10.29 4.61 -4.04
C PHE A 123 -8.86 5.15 -3.95
N ILE A 124 -7.94 4.32 -3.45
CA ILE A 124 -6.52 4.67 -3.38
C ILE A 124 -5.66 3.48 -3.79
N GLN A 125 -4.61 3.78 -4.55
CA GLN A 125 -3.55 2.84 -4.91
C GLN A 125 -2.20 3.53 -4.79
N SER A 126 -1.14 2.78 -4.53
CA SER A 126 0.21 3.32 -4.45
C SER A 126 1.16 2.58 -5.38
N TYR A 127 2.15 3.32 -5.88
CA TYR A 127 3.32 2.74 -6.51
C TYR A 127 4.56 3.54 -6.10
N LYS A 128 5.47 2.89 -5.38
CA LYS A 128 6.66 3.51 -4.76
C LYS A 128 6.29 4.73 -3.89
N LYS A 129 6.49 5.94 -4.42
CA LYS A 129 6.25 7.23 -3.74
C LYS A 129 4.99 7.96 -4.23
N ASN A 130 4.35 7.46 -5.28
CA ASN A 130 3.15 8.06 -5.83
C ASN A 130 1.91 7.38 -5.26
N LEU A 131 0.92 8.20 -4.92
CA LEU A 131 -0.43 7.79 -4.59
C LEU A 131 -1.34 8.20 -5.74
N LEU A 132 -2.19 7.28 -6.18
CA LEU A 132 -3.33 7.56 -7.03
C LEU A 132 -4.59 7.57 -6.17
N VAL A 133 -5.38 8.62 -6.27
CA VAL A 133 -6.69 8.74 -5.62
C VAL A 133 -7.74 8.92 -6.70
N ALA A 134 -8.80 8.12 -6.66
CA ALA A 134 -9.89 8.16 -7.62
C ALA A 134 -11.25 8.15 -6.92
N ASP A 135 -12.25 8.77 -7.55
CA ASP A 135 -13.66 8.58 -7.20
C ASP A 135 -14.26 7.54 -8.14
N THR A 136 -14.34 6.28 -7.71
CA THR A 136 -14.96 5.21 -8.51
C THR A 136 -16.48 5.46 -8.64
N ASP A 137 -17.06 5.21 -9.81
CA ASP A 137 -18.36 5.74 -10.25
C ASP A 137 -18.52 7.27 -10.23
N GLY A 138 -17.50 8.01 -9.81
CA GLY A 138 -17.35 9.43 -10.00
C GLY A 138 -16.37 9.74 -11.11
N ARG A 139 -15.80 10.94 -11.10
CA ARG A 139 -14.94 11.43 -12.21
C ARG A 139 -13.64 12.05 -11.76
N TYR A 140 -13.42 12.15 -10.46
CA TYR A 140 -12.25 12.76 -9.88
C TYR A 140 -11.07 11.78 -9.89
N LEU A 141 -9.90 12.28 -10.25
CA LEU A 141 -8.63 11.57 -10.19
C LEU A 141 -7.53 12.53 -9.76
N ALA A 142 -6.63 12.08 -8.87
CA ALA A 142 -5.47 12.85 -8.44
C ALA A 142 -4.25 11.96 -8.24
N VAL A 143 -3.08 12.53 -8.53
CA VAL A 143 -1.79 11.95 -8.15
C VAL A 143 -1.19 12.79 -7.04
N ILE A 144 -0.81 12.13 -5.96
CA ILE A 144 -0.21 12.74 -4.78
C ILE A 144 1.19 12.16 -4.58
N ASN A 145 2.14 13.02 -4.23
CA ASN A 145 3.50 12.64 -3.85
C ASN A 145 3.92 13.48 -2.65
N ASP A 146 4.48 12.83 -1.62
CA ASP A 146 5.00 13.52 -0.43
C ASP A 146 3.99 14.52 0.18
N GLY A 147 2.73 14.08 0.31
CA GLY A 147 1.66 14.89 0.88
C GLY A 147 1.15 16.05 0.01
N LYS A 148 1.58 16.15 -1.25
CA LYS A 148 1.19 17.21 -2.18
C LYS A 148 0.52 16.63 -3.41
N ILE A 149 -0.58 17.24 -3.85
CA ILE A 149 -1.19 16.95 -5.14
C ILE A 149 -0.22 17.41 -6.23
N LEU A 150 0.28 16.47 -7.04
CA LEU A 150 1.07 16.78 -8.22
C LEU A 150 0.15 17.35 -9.30
N TRP A 151 -0.98 16.70 -9.51
CA TRP A 151 -2.06 17.17 -10.37
C TRP A 151 -3.36 16.43 -10.02
N GLN A 152 -4.47 17.01 -10.45
CA GLN A 152 -5.80 16.41 -10.35
C GLN A 152 -6.64 16.74 -11.58
N LYS A 153 -7.58 15.86 -11.94
CA LYS A 153 -8.51 16.04 -13.06
C LYS A 153 -9.91 15.56 -12.70
N ASN A 154 -10.89 16.15 -13.39
CA ASN A 154 -12.23 15.58 -13.51
C ASN A 154 -12.38 15.09 -14.94
N LEU A 155 -12.65 13.79 -15.10
CA LEU A 155 -12.89 13.19 -16.40
C LEU A 155 -14.32 13.51 -16.87
N ASP A 156 -14.57 13.34 -18.17
CA ASP A 156 -15.93 13.46 -18.70
C ASP A 156 -16.79 12.24 -18.37
N GLU A 157 -16.15 11.08 -18.22
CA GLU A 157 -16.78 9.78 -18.01
C GLU A 157 -16.56 9.24 -16.61
N ASP A 158 -17.50 8.43 -16.13
CA ASP A 158 -17.43 7.84 -14.80
C ASP A 158 -16.34 6.76 -14.76
N ILE A 159 -15.47 6.84 -13.76
CA ILE A 159 -14.34 5.94 -13.54
C ILE A 159 -14.86 4.61 -12.99
N VAL A 160 -14.50 3.51 -13.64
CA VAL A 160 -14.78 2.15 -13.16
C VAL A 160 -13.60 1.61 -12.36
N PHE A 161 -12.38 1.87 -12.82
CA PHE A 161 -11.16 1.34 -12.24
C PHE A 161 -9.99 2.28 -12.55
N ALA A 162 -9.01 2.34 -11.65
CA ALA A 162 -7.76 3.04 -11.91
C ALA A 162 -6.59 2.33 -11.23
N ASP A 163 -5.41 2.33 -11.86
CA ASP A 163 -4.17 1.78 -11.33
C ASP A 163 -2.98 2.67 -11.70
N ILE A 164 -1.89 2.56 -10.93
CA ILE A 164 -0.68 3.36 -11.09
C ILE A 164 0.56 2.45 -11.05
N SER A 165 1.50 2.72 -11.96
CA SER A 165 2.79 2.04 -12.05
C SER A 165 3.94 3.06 -12.05
N ASP A 166 5.13 2.67 -12.52
CA ASP A 166 6.29 3.56 -12.57
C ASP A 166 6.12 4.73 -13.54
N SER A 167 5.45 4.50 -14.66
CA SER A 167 5.37 5.42 -15.80
C SER A 167 3.94 5.70 -16.25
N TRP A 168 2.99 4.85 -15.85
CA TRP A 168 1.64 4.85 -16.38
C TRP A 168 0.59 4.91 -15.28
N ILE A 169 -0.52 5.58 -15.62
CA ILE A 169 -1.80 5.46 -14.94
C ILE A 169 -2.77 4.85 -15.94
N LEU A 170 -3.36 3.72 -15.57
CA LEU A 170 -4.36 3.05 -16.38
C LEU A 170 -5.74 3.31 -15.77
N ILE A 171 -6.68 3.71 -16.61
CA ILE A 171 -8.04 4.07 -16.19
C ILE A 171 -9.03 3.33 -17.07
N ILE A 172 -10.07 2.78 -16.47
CA ILE A 172 -11.23 2.26 -17.20
C ILE A 172 -12.42 3.17 -16.89
N THR A 173 -13.11 3.64 -17.91
CA THR A 173 -14.31 4.48 -17.78
C THR A 173 -15.55 3.82 -18.39
N LYS A 174 -16.74 4.22 -17.94
CA LYS A 174 -17.99 3.91 -18.65
C LYS A 174 -18.04 4.73 -19.93
N SER A 175 -18.08 4.05 -21.08
CA SER A 175 -18.11 4.73 -22.38
C SER A 175 -19.41 5.51 -22.56
N ARG A 176 -19.30 6.74 -23.07
CA ARG A 176 -20.46 7.52 -23.56
C ARG A 176 -20.79 7.27 -25.03
N GLU A 177 -19.87 6.69 -25.77
CA GLU A 177 -20.07 6.38 -27.19
C GLU A 177 -21.00 5.18 -27.35
N ALA A 178 -22.02 5.35 -28.21
CA ALA A 178 -23.00 4.31 -28.48
C ALA A 178 -22.33 3.05 -29.05
N GLY A 179 -22.72 1.89 -28.54
CA GLY A 179 -22.16 0.59 -28.95
C GLY A 179 -20.90 0.16 -28.21
N TYR A 180 -20.29 1.03 -27.40
CA TYR A 180 -19.16 0.67 -26.55
C TYR A 180 -19.58 0.53 -25.09
N LYS A 181 -19.03 -0.50 -24.44
CA LYS A 181 -19.30 -0.84 -23.03
C LYS A 181 -18.42 0.00 -22.09
N ARG A 182 -17.12 0.05 -22.37
CA ARG A 182 -16.12 0.76 -21.55
C ARG A 182 -14.97 1.26 -22.42
N THR A 183 -14.19 2.20 -21.88
CA THR A 183 -12.97 2.71 -22.52
C THR A 183 -11.78 2.48 -21.59
N ILE A 184 -10.70 1.93 -22.13
CA ILE A 184 -9.42 1.77 -21.44
C ILE A 184 -8.53 2.95 -21.85
N ARG A 185 -7.95 3.65 -20.89
CA ARG A 185 -7.13 4.86 -21.11
C ARG A 185 -5.77 4.65 -20.45
N ALA A 186 -4.70 4.96 -21.18
CA ALA A 186 -3.34 5.03 -20.66
C ALA A 186 -2.90 6.47 -20.61
N TRP A 187 -2.50 6.90 -19.42
CA TRP A 187 -1.98 8.22 -19.15
C TRP A 187 -0.55 8.11 -18.66
N THR A 188 0.29 9.10 -18.98
CA THR A 188 1.59 9.24 -18.32
C THR A 188 1.38 9.61 -16.85
N ILE A 189 2.40 9.37 -16.02
CA ILE A 189 2.39 9.77 -14.61
C ILE A 189 2.15 11.27 -14.39
N ASP A 190 2.50 12.10 -15.38
CA ASP A 190 2.30 13.56 -15.37
C ASP A 190 0.88 13.97 -15.78
N GLY A 191 0.00 13.01 -16.07
CA GLY A 191 -1.42 13.23 -16.33
C GLY A 191 -1.75 13.57 -17.79
N GLN A 192 -0.90 13.20 -18.74
CA GLN A 192 -1.22 13.31 -20.16
C GLN A 192 -1.83 12.00 -20.67
N GLU A 193 -3.01 12.05 -21.29
CA GLU A 193 -3.55 10.89 -22.02
C GLU A 193 -2.73 10.65 -23.28
N VAL A 194 -2.28 9.41 -23.47
CA VAL A 194 -1.37 9.03 -24.56
C VAL A 194 -1.98 7.98 -25.48
N ALA A 195 -2.86 7.12 -24.97
CA ALA A 195 -3.61 6.16 -25.78
C ALA A 195 -4.95 5.80 -25.10
N TYR A 196 -5.94 5.43 -25.90
CA TYR A 196 -7.18 4.85 -25.40
C TYR A 196 -7.75 3.81 -26.37
N ARG A 197 -8.62 2.93 -25.87
CA ARG A 197 -9.35 1.94 -26.67
C ARG A 197 -10.79 1.80 -26.16
N ASN A 198 -11.74 2.01 -27.06
CA ASN A 198 -13.15 1.76 -26.81
C ASN A 198 -13.45 0.26 -27.02
N ILE A 199 -14.13 -0.36 -26.06
CA ILE A 199 -14.39 -1.81 -26.04
C ILE A 199 -15.89 -2.05 -26.17
N SER A 200 -16.32 -2.75 -27.21
CA SER A 200 -17.73 -3.07 -27.48
C SER A 200 -18.10 -4.52 -27.17
N ASN A 201 -17.15 -5.44 -27.29
CA ASN A 201 -17.40 -6.87 -27.22
C ASN A 201 -17.37 -7.44 -25.79
N TYR A 202 -16.61 -6.87 -24.85
CA TYR A 202 -16.53 -7.34 -23.46
C TYR A 202 -16.53 -6.21 -22.43
N TYR A 203 -16.58 -6.54 -21.14
CA TYR A 203 -16.46 -5.56 -20.05
C TYR A 203 -15.06 -5.65 -19.41
N PRO A 204 -14.12 -4.72 -19.72
CA PRO A 204 -12.83 -4.64 -19.02
C PRO A 204 -13.06 -4.22 -17.58
N VAL A 205 -12.61 -5.00 -16.60
CA VAL A 205 -12.86 -4.77 -15.16
C VAL A 205 -11.67 -4.15 -14.44
N SER A 206 -10.46 -4.46 -14.87
CA SER A 206 -9.23 -3.91 -14.30
C SER A 206 -8.10 -3.90 -15.33
N ALA A 207 -7.10 -3.07 -15.09
CA ALA A 207 -5.98 -2.85 -15.99
C ALA A 207 -4.71 -2.62 -15.17
N TRP A 208 -3.59 -3.24 -15.57
CA TRP A 208 -2.31 -3.12 -14.86
C TRP A 208 -1.16 -2.98 -15.83
N HIS A 209 -0.10 -2.34 -15.36
CA HIS A 209 1.19 -2.33 -16.02
C HIS A 209 2.22 -2.92 -15.05
N TYR A 210 2.92 -3.98 -15.47
CA TYR A 210 3.91 -4.70 -14.67
C TYR A 210 5.31 -4.51 -15.30
N PRO A 211 6.04 -3.43 -14.98
CA PRO A 211 7.34 -3.13 -15.58
C PRO A 211 8.39 -4.23 -15.40
N GLU A 212 8.28 -4.99 -14.31
CA GLU A 212 9.11 -6.16 -13.98
C GLU A 212 8.85 -7.38 -14.86
N PHE A 213 7.70 -7.45 -15.53
CA PHE A 213 7.36 -8.48 -16.51
C PHE A 213 7.68 -8.00 -17.93
N ASP A 214 7.02 -6.94 -18.38
CA ASP A 214 7.23 -6.33 -19.70
C ASP A 214 6.78 -4.87 -19.70
N LYS A 215 7.73 -3.95 -19.88
CA LYS A 215 7.51 -2.50 -19.93
C LYS A 215 6.68 -2.03 -21.12
N SER A 216 6.46 -2.89 -22.11
CA SER A 216 5.73 -2.59 -23.33
C SER A 216 4.30 -3.14 -23.35
N THR A 217 3.84 -3.73 -22.23
CA THR A 217 2.56 -4.45 -22.18
C THR A 217 1.67 -3.99 -21.04
N PHE A 218 0.42 -3.67 -21.37
CA PHE A 218 -0.67 -3.54 -20.41
C PHE A 218 -1.45 -4.85 -20.32
N VAL A 219 -1.85 -5.21 -19.11
CA VAL A 219 -2.61 -6.42 -18.81
C VAL A 219 -4.01 -6.02 -18.36
N ILE A 220 -5.01 -6.43 -19.11
CA ILE A 220 -6.41 -6.09 -18.87
C ILE A 220 -7.14 -7.35 -18.46
N SER A 221 -7.82 -7.32 -17.31
CA SER A 221 -8.81 -8.37 -17.00
C SER A 221 -10.16 -7.94 -17.54
N GLY A 222 -10.85 -8.86 -18.19
CA GLY A 222 -12.16 -8.64 -18.78
C GLY A 222 -13.11 -9.80 -18.52
N ILE A 223 -14.41 -9.50 -18.54
CA ILE A 223 -15.46 -10.51 -18.53
C ILE A 223 -16.25 -10.46 -19.83
N ASP A 224 -16.44 -11.63 -20.42
CA ASP A 224 -17.32 -11.87 -21.53
C ASP A 224 -18.65 -12.46 -21.02
N VAL A 225 -19.75 -11.86 -21.45
CA VAL A 225 -21.12 -12.21 -21.03
C VAL A 225 -22.02 -12.45 -22.25
N SER A 226 -21.45 -12.63 -23.45
CA SER A 226 -22.25 -12.94 -24.64
C SER A 226 -22.67 -14.41 -24.72
N GLY A 227 -22.00 -15.29 -23.97
CA GLY A 227 -22.30 -16.73 -23.91
C GLY A 227 -23.35 -17.07 -22.85
N LEU A 228 -23.65 -18.37 -22.71
CA LEU A 228 -24.49 -18.89 -21.63
C LEU A 228 -23.81 -18.82 -20.27
N GLU A 229 -22.48 -18.89 -20.25
CA GLU A 229 -21.64 -18.79 -19.06
C GLU A 229 -20.79 -17.52 -19.12
N VAL A 230 -20.46 -16.97 -17.95
CA VAL A 230 -19.53 -15.84 -17.83
C VAL A 230 -18.11 -16.38 -17.98
N SER A 231 -17.33 -15.82 -18.90
CA SER A 231 -15.93 -16.20 -19.09
C SER A 231 -15.03 -15.00 -18.86
N GLY A 232 -14.16 -15.10 -17.87
CA GLY A 232 -13.08 -14.18 -17.61
C GLY A 232 -11.89 -14.42 -18.55
N PHE A 233 -11.13 -13.37 -18.84
CA PHE A 233 -9.91 -13.47 -19.63
C PHE A 233 -8.96 -12.31 -19.35
N PHE A 234 -7.71 -12.51 -19.77
CA PHE A 234 -6.72 -11.45 -19.83
C PHE A 234 -6.49 -11.03 -21.29
N ASP A 235 -6.60 -9.73 -21.56
CA ASP A 235 -6.15 -9.10 -22.81
C ASP A 235 -4.80 -8.43 -22.57
N LEU A 236 -3.82 -8.72 -23.41
CA LEU A 236 -2.49 -8.14 -23.32
C LEU A 236 -2.32 -7.14 -24.45
N LEU A 237 -2.20 -5.86 -24.09
CA LEU A 237 -2.15 -4.75 -25.04
C LEU A 237 -0.75 -4.15 -25.10
N ASP A 238 -0.36 -3.64 -26.25
CA ASP A 238 0.81 -2.75 -26.32
C ASP A 238 0.49 -1.35 -25.76
N LEU A 239 1.51 -0.48 -25.70
CA LEU A 239 1.38 0.89 -25.19
C LEU A 239 0.50 1.80 -26.06
N THR A 240 0.15 1.36 -27.28
CA THR A 240 -0.78 2.03 -28.20
C THR A 240 -2.18 1.40 -28.16
N MET A 241 -2.43 0.50 -27.20
CA MET A 241 -3.67 -0.25 -27.00
C MET A 241 -4.00 -1.30 -28.08
N ASN A 242 -3.06 -1.69 -28.93
CA ASN A 242 -3.29 -2.82 -29.84
C ASN A 242 -3.13 -4.14 -29.09
N GLN A 243 -3.98 -5.11 -29.40
CA GLN A 243 -3.92 -6.44 -28.80
C GLN A 243 -2.68 -7.20 -29.29
N LYS A 244 -1.83 -7.62 -28.35
CA LYS A 244 -0.69 -8.53 -28.58
C LYS A 244 -1.12 -9.99 -28.44
N ALA A 245 -1.89 -10.30 -27.41
CA ALA A 245 -2.38 -11.64 -27.11
C ALA A 245 -3.63 -11.60 -26.23
N SER A 246 -4.33 -12.71 -26.14
CA SER A 246 -5.43 -12.89 -25.19
C SER A 246 -5.37 -14.30 -24.60
N ILE A 247 -5.53 -14.40 -23.28
CA ILE A 247 -5.53 -15.66 -22.53
C ILE A 247 -6.90 -15.77 -21.89
N ARG A 248 -7.70 -16.73 -22.36
CA ARG A 248 -9.08 -16.93 -21.91
C ARG A 248 -9.14 -18.03 -20.86
N GLY A 249 -9.87 -17.77 -19.78
CA GLY A 249 -10.25 -18.80 -18.84
C GLY A 249 -11.34 -19.68 -19.43
N GLU A 250 -11.29 -20.98 -19.14
CA GLU A 250 -12.33 -21.94 -19.53
C GLU A 250 -13.43 -21.93 -18.47
N ASN A 251 -14.53 -21.20 -18.74
CA ASN A 251 -15.70 -21.11 -17.86
C ASN A 251 -15.33 -20.76 -16.41
N GLU A 252 -14.44 -19.78 -16.27
CA GLU A 252 -13.99 -19.27 -14.97
C GLU A 252 -13.99 -17.74 -14.98
N VAL A 253 -14.13 -17.14 -13.81
CA VAL A 253 -13.80 -15.73 -13.61
C VAL A 253 -12.29 -15.62 -13.38
N VAL A 254 -11.66 -14.65 -14.02
CA VAL A 254 -10.24 -14.36 -13.79
C VAL A 254 -10.08 -13.27 -12.73
N ALA A 255 -9.04 -13.40 -11.90
CA ALA A 255 -8.80 -12.47 -10.80
C ALA A 255 -7.76 -11.41 -11.18
N LYS A 256 -6.47 -11.75 -11.14
CA LYS A 256 -5.38 -10.78 -11.25
C LYS A 256 -4.10 -11.41 -11.82
N GLY A 257 -3.25 -10.57 -12.43
CA GLY A 257 -1.87 -10.91 -12.76
C GLY A 257 -0.90 -10.55 -11.63
N VAL A 258 0.12 -11.38 -11.39
CA VAL A 258 1.16 -11.14 -10.38
C VAL A 258 2.52 -11.49 -10.99
N PRO A 259 3.50 -10.58 -10.98
CA PRO A 259 4.85 -10.88 -11.46
C PRO A 259 5.49 -12.04 -10.69
N VAL A 260 6.22 -12.89 -11.41
CA VAL A 260 7.01 -13.99 -10.85
C VAL A 260 8.29 -14.20 -11.65
N ASN A 261 9.44 -13.86 -11.07
CA ASN A 261 10.76 -14.13 -11.64
C ASN A 261 10.92 -13.68 -13.12
N GLY A 262 10.44 -12.48 -13.46
CA GLY A 262 10.46 -11.94 -14.83
C GLY A 262 9.34 -12.45 -15.75
N ASN A 263 8.51 -13.37 -15.26
CA ASN A 263 7.29 -13.85 -15.89
C ASN A 263 6.06 -13.21 -15.23
N LEU A 264 4.88 -13.53 -15.75
CA LEU A 264 3.60 -13.11 -15.17
C LEU A 264 2.74 -14.33 -14.85
N MET A 265 2.34 -14.43 -13.59
CA MET A 265 1.34 -15.39 -13.13
C MET A 265 -0.04 -14.77 -13.27
N LEU A 266 -0.89 -15.39 -14.07
CA LEU A 266 -2.30 -15.07 -14.22
C LEU A 266 -3.11 -16.15 -13.49
N TYR A 267 -4.08 -15.76 -12.68
CA TYR A 267 -4.95 -16.75 -12.03
C TYR A 267 -6.41 -16.36 -12.11
N GLY A 268 -7.26 -17.38 -12.25
CA GLY A 268 -8.70 -17.32 -12.12
C GLY A 268 -9.18 -18.21 -10.99
N GLU A 269 -10.46 -18.59 -11.03
CA GLU A 269 -11.05 -19.46 -10.01
C GLU A 269 -10.62 -20.93 -10.16
N LYS A 270 -10.24 -21.37 -11.37
CA LYS A 270 -9.93 -22.79 -11.68
C LYS A 270 -8.51 -22.99 -12.16
N SER A 271 -7.87 -21.95 -12.69
CA SER A 271 -6.55 -22.08 -13.31
C SER A 271 -5.55 -21.04 -12.80
N LEU A 272 -4.28 -21.45 -12.83
CA LEU A 272 -3.12 -20.58 -12.70
C LEU A 272 -2.22 -20.84 -13.90
N VAL A 273 -1.94 -19.78 -14.67
CA VAL A 273 -1.10 -19.81 -15.87
C VAL A 273 0.09 -18.88 -15.66
N VAL A 274 1.31 -19.36 -15.89
CA VAL A 274 2.49 -18.50 -15.93
C VAL A 274 2.94 -18.31 -17.36
N ILE A 275 3.11 -17.06 -17.78
CA ILE A 275 3.59 -16.69 -19.12
C ILE A 275 4.92 -15.95 -19.05
N ASP A 276 5.76 -16.16 -20.06
CA ASP A 276 6.99 -15.39 -20.24
C ASP A 276 6.74 -14.05 -20.94
N ASN A 277 7.78 -13.22 -21.05
CA ASN A 277 7.71 -11.91 -21.70
C ASN A 277 7.52 -11.98 -23.23
N LEU A 278 7.63 -13.16 -23.83
CA LEU A 278 7.24 -13.44 -25.22
C LEU A 278 5.78 -13.92 -25.31
N LEU A 279 5.04 -13.85 -24.19
CA LEU A 279 3.64 -14.23 -24.02
C LEU A 279 3.39 -15.73 -24.24
N ARG A 280 4.41 -16.57 -24.06
CA ARG A 280 4.31 -18.03 -24.15
C ARG A 280 4.01 -18.60 -22.77
N THR A 281 3.13 -19.59 -22.72
CA THR A 281 2.88 -20.36 -21.49
C THR A 281 4.14 -21.10 -21.07
N VAL A 282 4.63 -20.79 -19.87
CA VAL A 282 5.71 -21.52 -19.19
C VAL A 282 5.14 -22.79 -18.56
N TYR A 283 4.04 -22.64 -17.81
CA TYR A 283 3.25 -23.75 -17.29
C TYR A 283 1.83 -23.30 -16.96
N GLU A 284 0.95 -24.29 -16.80
CA GLU A 284 -0.41 -24.13 -16.33
C GLU A 284 -0.70 -25.18 -15.26
N LYS A 285 -1.40 -24.76 -14.20
CA LYS A 285 -1.95 -25.66 -13.18
C LYS A 285 -3.45 -25.44 -13.09
N ARG A 286 -4.20 -26.51 -13.30
CA ARG A 286 -5.67 -26.53 -13.16
C ARG A 286 -6.07 -27.18 -11.84
N PHE A 287 -7.16 -26.69 -11.29
CA PHE A 287 -7.76 -27.17 -10.05
C PHE A 287 -9.17 -27.67 -10.38
N GLU A 288 -9.36 -29.00 -10.36
CA GLU A 288 -10.66 -29.64 -10.57
C GLU A 288 -11.51 -29.50 -9.30
N GLU A 289 -12.47 -28.56 -9.29
CA GLU A 289 -13.29 -28.23 -8.12
C GLU A 289 -12.55 -28.27 -6.78
N PRO A 290 -11.51 -27.45 -6.67
CA PRO A 290 -11.63 -26.36 -5.70
C PRO A 290 -11.44 -24.96 -6.31
N ALA A 291 -12.26 -24.02 -5.86
CA ALA A 291 -12.14 -22.61 -6.24
C ALA A 291 -10.88 -22.01 -5.60
N ILE A 292 -9.94 -21.54 -6.43
CA ILE A 292 -8.86 -20.66 -5.99
C ILE A 292 -9.51 -19.41 -5.39
N MET A 293 -9.27 -19.20 -4.11
CA MET A 293 -9.79 -18.05 -3.37
C MET A 293 -8.84 -16.86 -3.46
N ALA A 294 -7.54 -17.13 -3.46
CA ALA A 294 -6.51 -16.10 -3.53
C ALA A 294 -5.18 -16.70 -4.01
N ALA A 295 -4.39 -15.89 -4.70
CA ALA A 295 -3.02 -16.24 -5.05
C ALA A 295 -2.13 -15.00 -5.03
N ASN A 296 -0.85 -15.20 -4.72
CA ASN A 296 0.18 -14.17 -4.79
C ASN A 296 1.55 -14.82 -5.00
N VAL A 297 2.63 -14.02 -4.96
CA VAL A 297 4.00 -14.51 -5.15
C VAL A 297 4.87 -14.01 -4.00
N ILE A 298 5.52 -14.94 -3.30
CA ILE A 298 6.49 -14.64 -2.25
C ILE A 298 7.87 -14.48 -2.88
N ASN A 299 8.59 -13.42 -2.47
CA ASN A 299 9.95 -13.11 -2.86
C ASN A 299 10.15 -13.05 -4.40
N ASN A 300 9.10 -12.61 -5.12
CA ASN A 300 9.05 -12.57 -6.59
C ASN A 300 9.44 -13.91 -7.25
N LYS A 301 9.23 -15.05 -6.58
CA LYS A 301 9.73 -16.35 -7.04
C LYS A 301 8.78 -17.51 -6.77
N TYR A 302 8.13 -17.53 -5.61
CA TYR A 302 7.33 -18.67 -5.17
C TYR A 302 5.85 -18.29 -5.19
N PRO A 303 5.08 -18.75 -6.19
CA PRO A 303 3.63 -18.66 -6.14
C PRO A 303 3.09 -19.28 -4.85
N VAL A 304 2.12 -18.62 -4.23
CA VAL A 304 1.34 -19.15 -3.12
C VAL A 304 -0.12 -19.07 -3.50
N VAL A 305 -0.84 -20.18 -3.37
CA VAL A 305 -2.23 -20.33 -3.80
C VAL A 305 -3.05 -20.86 -2.63
N ALA A 306 -4.19 -20.23 -2.39
CA ALA A 306 -5.21 -20.67 -1.45
C ALA A 306 -6.44 -21.17 -2.22
N TYR A 307 -6.84 -22.42 -1.98
CA TYR A 307 -8.03 -23.01 -2.60
C TYR A 307 -8.84 -23.81 -1.56
N ILE A 308 -10.16 -23.74 -1.67
CA ILE A 308 -11.08 -24.30 -0.67
C ILE A 308 -11.14 -25.84 -0.75
N ASP A 309 -11.26 -26.54 0.36
CA ASP A 309 -11.63 -27.96 0.37
C ASP A 309 -13.15 -28.09 0.23
N THR A 310 -13.63 -28.29 -1.01
CA THR A 310 -15.05 -28.46 -1.33
C THR A 310 -15.63 -29.74 -0.72
N GLY A 311 -14.81 -30.78 -0.54
CA GLY A 311 -15.21 -32.02 0.10
C GLY A 311 -15.59 -31.82 1.57
N VAL A 312 -14.76 -31.09 2.31
CA VAL A 312 -15.04 -30.73 3.70
C VAL A 312 -16.18 -29.73 3.80
N LEU A 313 -16.22 -28.72 2.92
CA LEU A 313 -17.35 -27.77 2.90
C LEU A 313 -18.68 -28.48 2.74
N ASN A 314 -18.79 -29.39 1.77
CA ASN A 314 -20.05 -30.08 1.46
C ASN A 314 -20.46 -31.09 2.53
N ARG A 315 -19.50 -31.76 3.19
CA ARG A 315 -19.79 -32.80 4.20
C ARG A 315 -19.96 -32.26 5.61
N GLU A 316 -19.20 -31.23 5.97
CA GLU A 316 -19.10 -30.71 7.34
C GLU A 316 -19.62 -29.29 7.49
N ASN A 317 -20.01 -28.61 6.40
CA ASN A 317 -20.37 -27.18 6.37
C ASN A 317 -19.30 -26.30 7.04
N ARG A 318 -18.03 -26.65 6.82
CA ARG A 318 -16.86 -26.02 7.43
C ARG A 318 -15.87 -25.62 6.36
N TYR A 319 -15.35 -24.40 6.48
CA TYR A 319 -14.30 -23.92 5.60
C TYR A 319 -12.94 -24.48 6.05
N ILE A 320 -12.32 -25.28 5.18
CA ILE A 320 -10.87 -25.50 5.18
C ILE A 320 -10.32 -24.91 3.90
N THR A 321 -9.23 -24.17 4.03
CA THR A 321 -8.45 -23.72 2.88
C THR A 321 -7.14 -24.47 2.82
N ASN A 322 -6.84 -25.06 1.67
CA ASN A 322 -5.52 -25.58 1.35
C ASN A 322 -4.62 -24.45 0.88
N ILE A 323 -3.42 -24.38 1.43
CA ILE A 323 -2.37 -23.44 1.03
C ILE A 323 -1.26 -24.24 0.37
N GLU A 324 -0.90 -23.86 -0.85
CA GLU A 324 0.18 -24.48 -1.60
C GLU A 324 1.18 -23.42 -2.04
N ILE A 325 2.45 -23.64 -1.72
CA ILE A 325 3.58 -22.85 -2.23
C ILE A 325 4.21 -23.65 -3.35
N LEU A 326 4.31 -23.05 -4.53
CA LEU A 326 4.84 -23.69 -5.72
C LEU A 326 6.32 -23.34 -5.92
N SER A 327 7.06 -24.32 -6.44
CA SER A 327 8.36 -24.11 -7.06
C SER A 327 8.20 -23.50 -8.46
N PRO A 328 9.26 -22.92 -9.05
CA PRO A 328 9.20 -22.36 -10.40
C PRO A 328 8.80 -23.33 -11.51
N ASP A 329 8.90 -24.64 -11.27
CA ASP A 329 8.48 -25.73 -12.17
C ASP A 329 7.04 -26.20 -11.91
N ALA A 330 6.26 -25.42 -11.16
CA ALA A 330 4.87 -25.70 -10.74
C ALA A 330 4.70 -26.86 -9.74
N SER A 331 5.79 -27.51 -9.30
CA SER A 331 5.71 -28.55 -8.27
C SER A 331 5.41 -27.95 -6.90
N ALA A 332 4.71 -28.71 -6.05
CA ALA A 332 4.44 -28.30 -4.66
C ALA A 332 5.77 -28.23 -3.88
N LYS A 333 6.20 -27.03 -3.49
CA LYS A 333 7.33 -26.83 -2.58
C LYS A 333 6.91 -27.14 -1.14
N HIS A 334 5.73 -26.68 -0.75
CA HIS A 334 5.16 -26.89 0.58
C HIS A 334 3.64 -26.78 0.53
N SER A 335 2.95 -27.46 1.42
CA SER A 335 1.49 -27.40 1.54
C SER A 335 1.04 -27.58 2.98
N PHE A 336 0.03 -26.83 3.39
CA PHE A 336 -0.63 -26.97 4.69
C PHE A 336 -2.09 -26.51 4.60
N THR A 337 -2.87 -26.72 5.67
CA THR A 337 -4.26 -26.31 5.73
C THR A 337 -4.48 -25.20 6.75
N VAL A 338 -5.45 -24.35 6.47
CA VAL A 338 -5.94 -23.31 7.37
C VAL A 338 -7.40 -23.58 7.68
N ASN A 339 -7.75 -23.55 8.97
CA ASN A 339 -9.13 -23.65 9.42
C ASN A 339 -9.81 -22.28 9.20
N GLY A 340 -10.73 -22.22 8.25
CA GLY A 340 -11.37 -21.00 7.81
C GLY A 340 -11.18 -20.74 6.31
N GLN A 341 -11.89 -19.74 5.81
CA GLN A 341 -11.78 -19.29 4.42
C GLN A 341 -10.68 -18.23 4.32
N VAL A 342 -9.62 -18.50 3.57
CA VAL A 342 -8.66 -17.46 3.18
C VAL A 342 -9.29 -16.63 2.06
N THR A 343 -9.53 -15.35 2.32
CA THR A 343 -10.19 -14.45 1.35
C THR A 343 -9.19 -13.66 0.52
N SER A 344 -7.94 -13.53 0.97
CA SER A 344 -6.90 -12.81 0.26
C SER A 344 -5.49 -13.23 0.72
N ILE A 345 -4.51 -13.02 -0.16
CA ILE A 345 -3.09 -13.16 0.14
C ILE A 345 -2.38 -11.88 -0.31
N ALA A 346 -1.68 -11.22 0.61
CA ALA A 346 -0.73 -10.17 0.28
C ALA A 346 0.70 -10.66 0.53
N SER A 347 1.66 -10.18 -0.26
CA SER A 347 3.08 -10.52 -0.07
C SER A 347 3.96 -9.27 -0.13
N SER A 348 5.08 -9.34 0.59
CA SER A 348 6.12 -8.31 0.61
C SER A 348 7.45 -8.99 0.90
N GLY A 349 8.32 -9.01 -0.11
CA GLY A 349 9.59 -9.72 -0.04
C GLY A 349 9.41 -11.16 0.42
N ARG A 350 10.06 -11.56 1.51
CA ARG A 350 10.05 -12.95 2.01
C ARG A 350 8.80 -13.35 2.81
N THR A 351 7.85 -12.46 2.99
CA THR A 351 6.67 -12.68 3.85
C THR A 351 5.38 -12.60 3.04
N ALA A 352 4.44 -13.50 3.34
CA ALA A 352 3.05 -13.39 2.92
C ALA A 352 2.11 -13.35 4.12
N ALA A 353 0.97 -12.70 3.94
CA ALA A 353 -0.13 -12.63 4.89
C ALA A 353 -1.35 -13.33 4.29
N LEU A 354 -1.81 -14.38 4.96
CA LEU A 354 -3.06 -15.07 4.64
C LEU A 354 -4.17 -14.49 5.50
N ILE A 355 -5.21 -13.93 4.89
CA ILE A 355 -6.28 -13.23 5.62
C ILE A 355 -7.50 -14.15 5.73
N THR A 356 -7.97 -14.38 6.95
CA THR A 356 -9.12 -15.25 7.26
C THR A 356 -10.10 -14.56 8.19
N GLY A 357 -11.08 -13.83 7.65
CA GLY A 357 -12.09 -13.13 8.45
C GLY A 357 -11.48 -12.17 9.48
N HIS A 358 -11.25 -12.64 10.70
CA HIS A 358 -10.66 -11.87 11.82
C HIS A 358 -9.17 -12.12 12.04
N GLU A 359 -8.57 -13.10 11.37
CA GLU A 359 -7.17 -13.50 11.60
C GLU A 359 -6.28 -13.25 10.38
N ILE A 360 -5.00 -13.05 10.65
CA ILE A 360 -3.92 -13.04 9.67
C ILE A 360 -2.86 -14.03 10.10
N LEU A 361 -2.52 -14.95 9.21
CA LEU A 361 -1.36 -15.81 9.37
C LEU A 361 -0.23 -15.28 8.49
N PHE A 362 0.88 -14.92 9.11
CA PHE A 362 2.09 -14.52 8.38
C PHE A 362 2.95 -15.75 8.14
N ILE A 363 3.29 -16.00 6.88
CA ILE A 363 4.12 -17.11 6.46
C ILE A 363 5.39 -16.62 5.75
N ASP A 364 6.46 -17.40 5.85
CA ASP A 364 7.66 -17.18 5.06
C ASP A 364 7.62 -17.89 3.69
N GLN A 365 8.66 -17.69 2.88
CA GLN A 365 8.82 -18.35 1.57
C GLN A 365 8.94 -19.88 1.62
N ASN A 366 9.10 -20.49 2.80
CA ASN A 366 9.14 -21.94 3.00
C ASN A 366 7.80 -22.49 3.50
N GLY A 367 6.81 -21.62 3.76
CA GLY A 367 5.50 -21.99 4.27
C GLY A 367 5.44 -22.14 5.78
N GLN A 368 6.48 -21.73 6.49
CA GLN A 368 6.43 -21.68 7.94
C GLN A 368 5.59 -20.49 8.39
N ILE A 369 4.62 -20.73 9.30
CA ILE A 369 3.92 -19.66 10.00
C ILE A 369 4.91 -18.99 10.96
N ILE A 370 5.27 -17.74 10.68
CA ILE A 370 6.26 -16.96 11.44
C ILE A 370 5.59 -16.04 12.46
N ASP A 371 4.34 -15.64 12.23
CA ASP A 371 3.57 -14.83 13.16
C ASP A 371 2.06 -14.91 12.88
N SER A 372 1.26 -14.39 13.80
CA SER A 372 -0.18 -14.22 13.62
C SER A 372 -0.72 -12.95 14.28
N TYR A 373 -1.90 -12.54 13.83
CA TYR A 373 -2.66 -11.43 14.36
C TYR A 373 -4.16 -11.74 14.30
N THR A 374 -4.89 -11.32 15.33
CA THR A 374 -6.34 -11.47 15.43
C THR A 374 -6.95 -10.11 15.73
N ALA A 375 -7.83 -9.64 14.85
CA ALA A 375 -8.60 -8.42 15.01
C ALA A 375 -9.88 -8.66 15.82
N GLN A 376 -10.40 -7.60 16.44
CA GLN A 376 -11.70 -7.61 17.11
C GLN A 376 -12.89 -7.61 16.13
N SER A 377 -12.65 -7.25 14.87
CA SER A 377 -13.65 -7.19 13.82
C SER A 377 -13.07 -7.79 12.55
N GLU A 378 -13.94 -8.08 11.58
CA GLU A 378 -13.50 -8.64 10.30
C GLU A 378 -12.51 -7.68 9.61
N ILE A 379 -11.40 -8.24 9.16
CA ILE A 379 -10.34 -7.54 8.46
C ILE A 379 -10.84 -7.20 7.06
N LYS A 380 -10.84 -5.91 6.74
CA LYS A 380 -11.29 -5.39 5.45
C LYS A 380 -10.15 -5.18 4.47
N SER A 381 -8.99 -4.80 4.96
CA SER A 381 -7.81 -4.62 4.11
C SER A 381 -6.52 -4.72 4.92
N ILE A 382 -5.44 -5.05 4.22
CA ILE A 382 -4.08 -4.99 4.74
C ILE A 382 -3.16 -4.32 3.72
N SER A 383 -2.06 -3.72 4.18
CA SER A 383 -1.05 -3.17 3.29
C SER A 383 0.34 -3.26 3.90
N PHE A 384 1.26 -3.90 3.19
CA PHE A 384 2.65 -4.00 3.61
C PHE A 384 3.40 -2.68 3.37
N ALA A 385 4.04 -2.17 4.41
CA ALA A 385 4.97 -1.04 4.32
C ALA A 385 6.44 -1.48 4.22
N GLY A 386 6.71 -2.78 4.39
CA GLY A 386 8.00 -3.45 4.27
C GLY A 386 7.83 -4.95 4.44
N GLU A 387 8.91 -5.72 4.55
CA GLU A 387 8.83 -7.17 4.81
C GLU A 387 8.32 -7.48 6.23
N ASP A 388 8.58 -6.58 7.18
CA ASP A 388 8.34 -6.79 8.61
C ASP A 388 7.28 -5.85 9.20
N THR A 389 6.59 -5.09 8.35
CA THR A 389 5.65 -4.04 8.77
C THR A 389 4.41 -4.07 7.88
N CYS A 390 3.25 -4.27 8.50
CA CYS A 390 1.96 -4.34 7.82
C CYS A 390 0.92 -3.46 8.54
N TYR A 391 0.14 -2.70 7.79
CA TYR A 391 -1.04 -2.01 8.30
C TYR A 391 -2.27 -2.88 8.08
N VAL A 392 -3.17 -2.92 9.07
CA VAL A 392 -4.39 -3.73 9.04
C VAL A 392 -5.58 -2.86 9.42
N MET A 393 -6.65 -2.94 8.63
CA MET A 393 -7.92 -2.26 8.89
C MET A 393 -9.00 -3.28 9.22
N ALA A 394 -9.57 -3.17 10.42
CA ALA A 394 -10.67 -3.99 10.90
C ALA A 394 -11.66 -3.13 11.68
N GLY A 395 -12.94 -3.18 11.31
CA GLY A 395 -13.99 -2.40 12.00
C GLY A 395 -13.73 -0.89 12.07
N GLY A 396 -13.05 -0.31 11.07
CA GLY A 396 -12.68 1.11 11.03
C GLY A 396 -11.43 1.47 11.81
N VAL A 397 -10.90 0.54 12.62
CA VAL A 397 -9.63 0.70 13.33
C VAL A 397 -8.49 0.29 12.41
N ILE A 398 -7.45 1.11 12.35
CA ILE A 398 -6.22 0.81 11.64
C ILE A 398 -5.07 0.66 12.62
N GLU A 399 -4.38 -0.48 12.54
CA GLU A 399 -3.22 -0.81 13.36
C GLU A 399 -2.01 -1.14 12.49
N ARG A 400 -0.82 -0.77 12.97
CA ARG A 400 0.47 -1.23 12.44
C ARG A 400 0.91 -2.46 13.21
N ILE A 401 1.25 -3.52 12.47
CA ILE A 401 1.81 -4.76 12.99
C ILE A 401 3.27 -4.84 12.58
N LYS A 402 4.15 -5.01 13.57
CA LYS A 402 5.54 -5.42 13.38
C LYS A 402 5.59 -6.95 13.39
N ILE A 403 5.86 -7.54 12.23
CA ILE A 403 5.91 -8.98 12.01
C ILE A 403 7.26 -9.49 12.49
N LYS A 404 7.29 -10.64 13.17
CA LYS A 404 8.55 -11.32 13.49
C LYS A 404 9.32 -11.59 12.18
N ALA A 405 10.53 -11.05 12.09
CA ALA A 405 11.37 -11.28 10.92
C ALA A 405 11.61 -12.78 10.73
N ALA A 406 11.34 -13.29 9.52
CA ALA A 406 11.89 -14.58 9.09
C ALA A 406 13.41 -14.45 9.24
N SER A 407 14.06 -15.39 9.94
CA SER A 407 15.50 -15.31 10.16
C SER A 407 16.19 -15.09 8.81
N LYS A 408 16.93 -13.99 8.66
CA LYS A 408 17.90 -13.85 7.57
C LYS A 408 18.95 -14.92 7.82
N ILE A 409 18.71 -16.13 7.33
CA ILE A 409 19.81 -17.02 7.02
C ILE A 409 20.59 -16.24 5.97
N LEU A 410 21.74 -15.73 6.39
CA LEU A 410 22.76 -15.25 5.49
C LEU A 410 23.07 -16.43 4.56
N ASP A 411 22.61 -16.34 3.32
CA ASP A 411 23.06 -17.23 2.25
C ASP A 411 24.55 -16.93 2.04
N ILE A 412 25.39 -17.53 2.88
CA ILE A 412 26.82 -17.70 2.63
C ILE A 412 26.91 -19.05 1.93
N PHE A 413 26.83 -19.05 0.60
CA PHE A 413 27.55 -19.97 -0.29
C PHE A 413 27.69 -19.35 -1.67
#